data_AF-A0AAW4FID4-F1
#
_entry.id   AF-A0AAW4FID4-F1
#
_cell.length_a   1.000
_cell.length_b   1.000
_cell.length_c   1.000
_cell.angle_alpha   90.00
_cell.angle_beta   90.00
_cell.angle_gamma   90.00
#
_symmetry.space_group_name_H-M   'P 1'
#
loop_
_entity.id
_entity.type
_entity.pdbx_description
1 polymer ?
#
loop_
_entity_poly.entity_id
_entity_poly.type
_entity_poly.pdbx_seq_one_letter_code
_entity_poly.pdbx_strand_id
1 'polypeptide(L)'
;MPTPASRWGRSIGSQNRSSNAAQLADANFEGEDLYYWVKGGYGAALHDVRLHRESIAVSKLVREWTLSLRQPLGSMTIARSYLALGEAEHAYPHIQDVQRLTGDEVFDLFDRQHVADIRKALAAKA
;
A
#
# COMPACT_ATOMS: atom_id res chain seq x y z
N MET A 1 3.12 -30.37 2.59
CA MET A 1 3.58 -29.10 2.00
C MET A 1 2.51 -28.06 2.27
N PRO A 2 2.79 -26.93 2.95
CA PRO A 2 1.77 -25.91 3.16
C PRO A 2 1.58 -25.08 1.89
N THR A 3 0.34 -24.68 1.61
CA THR A 3 -0.07 -23.85 0.48
C THR A 3 0.36 -22.38 0.64
N PRO A 4 0.43 -21.58 -0.45
CA PRO A 4 0.95 -20.20 -0.42
C PRO A 4 0.19 -19.22 0.49
N ALA A 5 -1.00 -19.61 0.97
CA ALA A 5 -1.88 -18.78 1.78
C ALA A 5 -1.44 -18.62 3.25
N SER A 6 -0.40 -19.32 3.71
CA SER A 6 -0.01 -19.32 5.13
C SER A 6 1.03 -18.25 5.53
N ARG A 7 1.46 -17.36 4.64
CA ARG A 7 2.54 -16.39 4.95
C ARG A 7 2.06 -15.13 5.71
N TRP A 8 0.76 -14.82 5.67
CA TRP A 8 0.21 -13.56 6.19
C TRP A 8 -0.97 -13.72 7.17
N GLY A 9 -1.10 -14.90 7.78
CA GLY A 9 -2.10 -15.19 8.81
C GLY A 9 -1.79 -14.54 10.18
N ARG A 10 -1.69 -13.22 10.25
CA ARG A 10 -1.58 -12.45 11.51
C ARG A 10 -2.40 -11.17 11.42
N SER A 11 -3.73 -11.29 11.48
CA SER A 11 -4.62 -10.13 11.28
C SER A 11 -4.80 -9.25 12.54
N ILE A 12 -4.65 -9.79 13.76
CA ILE A 12 -4.99 -9.03 14.99
C ILE A 12 -3.72 -8.59 15.76
N GLY A 13 -2.75 -9.50 15.92
CA GLY A 13 -1.50 -9.19 16.64
C GLY A 13 -0.51 -8.31 15.87
N SER A 14 -0.63 -8.24 14.53
CA SER A 14 0.12 -7.28 13.72
C SER A 14 -0.45 -5.86 13.90
N GLN A 15 -1.77 -5.73 13.94
CA GLN A 15 -2.48 -4.47 14.06
C GLN A 15 -2.14 -3.74 15.37
N ASN A 16 -2.17 -4.43 16.52
CA ASN A 16 -1.80 -3.81 17.80
C ASN A 16 -0.32 -3.37 17.83
N ARG A 17 0.59 -4.13 17.20
CA ARG A 17 2.01 -3.74 17.14
C ARG A 17 2.24 -2.57 16.20
N SER A 18 1.61 -2.58 15.03
CA SER A 18 1.74 -1.48 14.06
C SER A 18 1.08 -0.20 14.56
N SER A 19 -0.05 -0.29 15.27
CA SER A 19 -0.69 0.87 15.91
C SER A 19 0.17 1.45 17.03
N ASN A 20 0.73 0.63 17.92
CA ASN A 20 1.61 1.11 18.99
C ASN A 20 2.91 1.71 18.43
N ALA A 21 3.51 1.08 17.41
CA ALA A 21 4.70 1.62 16.76
C ALA A 21 4.41 2.96 16.07
N ALA A 22 3.25 3.08 15.39
CA ALA A 22 2.84 4.33 14.76
C ALA A 22 2.64 5.46 15.80
N GLN A 23 2.00 5.17 16.93
CA GLN A 23 1.83 6.13 18.03
C GLN A 23 3.18 6.58 18.62
N LEU A 24 4.11 5.65 18.81
CA LEU A 24 5.47 5.98 19.26
C LEU A 24 6.23 6.81 18.22
N ALA A 25 6.05 6.54 16.93
CA ALA A 25 6.64 7.32 15.86
C ALA A 25 6.07 8.74 15.81
N ASP A 26 4.74 8.89 15.88
CA ASP A 26 4.06 10.17 15.95
C ASP A 26 4.56 11.02 17.13
N ALA A 27 4.87 10.40 18.27
CA ALA A 27 5.30 11.12 19.47
C ALA A 27 6.80 11.49 19.49
N ASN A 28 7.66 10.83 18.72
CA ASN A 28 9.12 10.91 18.94
C ASN A 28 9.97 11.13 17.67
N PHE A 29 9.45 10.85 16.48
CA PHE A 29 10.28 10.73 15.27
C PHE A 29 9.68 11.42 14.04
N GLU A 30 8.68 12.29 14.22
CA GLU A 30 8.05 12.99 13.11
C GLU A 30 9.09 13.71 12.23
N GLY A 31 9.03 13.46 10.93
CA GLY A 31 9.98 14.01 9.96
C GLY A 31 11.24 13.18 9.71
N GLU A 32 11.50 12.13 10.49
CA GLU A 32 12.62 11.21 10.29
C GLU A 32 12.24 10.03 9.37
N ASP A 33 13.24 9.43 8.70
CA ASP A 33 13.02 8.26 7.83
C ASP A 33 12.34 7.09 8.55
N LEU A 34 12.66 6.88 9.83
CA LEU A 34 12.04 5.83 10.64
C LEU A 34 10.53 6.04 10.79
N TYR A 35 10.08 7.28 10.93
CA TYR A 35 8.67 7.61 11.00
C TYR A 35 7.95 7.22 9.71
N TYR A 36 8.50 7.56 8.55
CA TYR A 36 7.89 7.22 7.28
C TYR A 36 7.88 5.70 7.01
N TRP A 37 8.93 4.97 7.40
CA TRP A 37 8.93 3.51 7.34
C TRP A 37 7.84 2.88 8.20
N VAL A 38 7.69 3.34 9.46
CA VAL A 38 6.67 2.83 10.38
C VAL A 38 5.26 3.15 9.86
N LYS A 39 5.02 4.38 9.37
CA LYS A 39 3.73 4.78 8.81
C LYS A 39 3.41 4.01 7.52
N GLY A 40 4.41 3.73 6.67
CA GLY A 40 4.23 2.89 5.48
C GLY A 40 3.78 1.47 5.81
N GLY A 41 4.43 0.84 6.78
CA GLY A 41 4.02 -0.47 7.30
C GLY A 41 2.64 -0.45 7.96
N TYR A 42 2.32 0.62 8.68
CA TYR A 42 1.00 0.80 9.31
C TYR A 42 -0.12 0.95 8.26
N GLY A 43 0.08 1.75 7.21
CA GLY A 43 -0.87 1.88 6.11
C GLY A 43 -1.16 0.54 5.42
N ALA A 44 -0.14 -0.30 5.23
CA ALA A 44 -0.31 -1.64 4.67
C ALA A 44 -1.08 -2.56 5.63
N ALA A 45 -0.77 -2.53 6.93
CA ALA A 45 -1.50 -3.30 7.94
C ALA A 45 -2.98 -2.90 8.02
N LEU A 46 -3.30 -1.61 7.90
CA LEU A 46 -4.68 -1.10 7.85
C LEU A 46 -5.44 -1.64 6.63
N HIS A 47 -4.78 -1.76 5.47
CA HIS A 47 -5.38 -2.37 4.29
C HIS A 47 -5.73 -3.85 4.55
N ASP A 48 -4.81 -4.62 5.14
CA ASP A 48 -4.99 -6.05 5.38
C ASP A 48 -6.16 -6.35 6.33
N VAL A 49 -6.50 -5.41 7.23
CA VAL A 49 -7.65 -5.49 8.15
C VAL A 49 -8.89 -4.74 7.65
N ARG A 50 -8.93 -4.40 6.35
CA ARG A 50 -10.07 -3.78 5.65
C ARG A 50 -10.42 -2.35 6.09
N LEU A 51 -9.53 -1.66 6.79
CA LEU A 51 -9.65 -0.23 7.11
C LEU A 51 -9.10 0.60 5.95
N HIS A 52 -9.70 0.44 4.77
CA HIS A 52 -9.15 0.96 3.50
C HIS A 52 -9.04 2.49 3.45
N ARG A 53 -9.99 3.22 4.04
CA ARG A 53 -9.94 4.69 4.06
C ARG A 53 -8.80 5.23 4.93
N GLU A 54 -8.61 4.65 6.11
CA GLU A 54 -7.51 5.00 7.01
C GLU A 54 -6.15 4.61 6.39
N SER A 55 -6.09 3.43 5.77
CA SER A 55 -4.94 2.99 4.98
C SER A 55 -4.55 4.03 3.93
N ILE A 56 -5.51 4.51 3.12
CA ILE A 56 -5.27 5.54 2.11
C ILE A 56 -4.73 6.83 2.75
N ALA A 57 -5.33 7.30 3.85
CA ALA A 57 -4.89 8.51 4.52
C ALA A 57 -3.42 8.43 4.99
N VAL A 58 -3.06 7.33 5.66
CA VAL A 58 -1.69 7.10 6.13
C VAL A 58 -0.72 6.91 4.97
N SER A 59 -1.11 6.13 3.95
CA SER A 59 -0.24 5.86 2.81
C SER A 59 0.00 7.09 1.93
N LYS A 60 -0.94 8.06 1.89
CA LYS A 60 -0.74 9.35 1.22
C LYS A 60 0.37 10.17 1.89
N LEU A 61 0.43 10.16 3.22
CA LEU A 61 1.45 10.88 3.99
C LEU A 61 2.87 10.38 3.71
N VAL A 62 3.05 9.08 3.46
CA VAL A 62 4.39 8.51 3.15
C VAL A 62 4.69 8.42 1.66
N ARG A 63 3.71 8.67 0.77
CA ARG A 63 3.84 8.39 -0.66
C ARG A 63 5.01 9.13 -1.29
N GLU A 64 5.10 10.44 -1.08
CA GLU A 64 6.16 11.27 -1.68
C GLU A 64 7.55 10.82 -1.27
N TRP A 65 7.72 10.51 0.03
CA TRP A 65 8.96 9.97 0.56
C TRP A 65 9.28 8.58 -0.02
N THR A 66 8.30 7.66 -0.14
CA THR A 66 8.57 6.36 -0.78
C THR A 66 8.94 6.51 -2.26
N LEU A 67 8.34 7.46 -2.97
CA LEU A 67 8.66 7.72 -4.39
C LEU A 67 10.06 8.30 -4.56
N SER A 68 10.52 9.17 -3.65
CA SER A 68 11.89 9.71 -3.70
C SER A 68 12.94 8.59 -3.51
N LEU A 69 12.62 7.58 -2.72
CA LEU A 69 13.42 6.37 -2.52
C LEU A 69 13.24 5.30 -3.60
N ARG A 70 12.45 5.58 -4.65
CA ARG A 70 12.07 4.62 -5.72
C ARG A 70 11.40 3.35 -5.18
N GLN A 71 10.68 3.45 -4.07
CA GLN A 71 9.93 2.35 -3.47
C GLN A 71 8.44 2.46 -3.83
N PRO A 72 7.78 1.35 -4.24
CA PRO A 72 6.38 1.39 -4.67
C PRO A 72 5.39 1.41 -3.50
N LEU A 73 5.84 1.17 -2.25
CA LEU A 73 4.99 0.83 -1.10
C LEU A 73 3.81 1.78 -0.89
N GLY A 74 4.04 3.10 -0.88
CA GLY A 74 2.99 4.09 -0.66
C GLY A 74 1.92 4.06 -1.76
N SER A 75 2.34 4.17 -3.03
CA SER A 75 1.44 4.12 -4.18
C SER A 75 0.72 2.76 -4.30
N MET A 76 1.42 1.65 -4.09
CA MET A 76 0.85 0.30 -4.13
C MET A 76 -0.25 0.13 -3.08
N THR A 77 -0.01 0.57 -1.84
CA THR A 77 -0.99 0.42 -0.75
C THR A 77 -2.23 1.28 -1.01
N ILE A 78 -2.06 2.51 -1.51
CA ILE A 78 -3.19 3.37 -1.90
C ILE A 78 -4.00 2.71 -3.02
N ALA A 79 -3.34 2.23 -4.07
CA ALA A 79 -3.99 1.59 -5.20
C ALA A 79 -4.80 0.34 -4.76
N ARG A 80 -4.19 -0.54 -3.96
CA ARG A 80 -4.86 -1.74 -3.42
C ARG A 80 -6.10 -1.36 -2.60
N SER A 81 -6.03 -0.32 -1.79
CA SER A 81 -7.16 0.14 -0.97
C SER A 81 -8.28 0.76 -1.80
N TYR A 82 -7.98 1.55 -2.84
CA TYR A 82 -9.02 2.06 -3.76
C TYR A 82 -9.69 0.93 -4.55
N LEU A 83 -8.92 -0.05 -5.04
CA LEU A 83 -9.46 -1.22 -5.73
C LEU A 83 -10.39 -2.05 -4.83
N ALA A 84 -10.01 -2.26 -3.56
CA ALA A 84 -10.84 -2.95 -2.58
C ALA A 84 -12.17 -2.21 -2.26
N LEU A 85 -12.19 -0.88 -2.43
CA LEU A 85 -13.39 -0.06 -2.29
C LEU A 85 -14.25 0.01 -3.57
N GLY A 86 -13.80 -0.61 -4.67
CA GLY A 86 -14.46 -0.52 -5.98
C GLY A 86 -14.24 0.82 -6.69
N GLU A 87 -13.27 1.61 -6.25
CA GLU A 87 -12.98 2.96 -6.74
C GLU A 87 -11.80 2.98 -7.71
N ALA A 88 -11.83 2.09 -8.71
CA ALA A 88 -10.70 1.80 -9.59
C ALA A 88 -10.09 3.05 -10.25
N GLU A 89 -10.91 4.00 -10.70
CA GLU A 89 -10.45 5.23 -11.34
C GLU A 89 -9.51 6.07 -10.43
N HIS A 90 -9.76 6.07 -9.11
CA HIS A 90 -8.87 6.73 -8.16
C HIS A 90 -7.56 5.97 -7.95
N ALA A 91 -7.53 4.66 -8.22
CA ALA A 91 -6.33 3.83 -8.11
C ALA A 91 -5.35 4.06 -9.28
N TYR A 92 -5.82 4.48 -10.45
CA TYR A 92 -5.03 4.52 -11.68
C TYR A 92 -3.72 5.32 -11.59
N PRO A 93 -3.68 6.58 -11.12
CA PRO A 93 -2.41 7.30 -11.02
C PRO A 93 -1.40 6.58 -10.13
N HIS A 94 -1.88 5.88 -9.10
CA HIS A 94 -1.04 5.11 -8.19
C HIS A 94 -0.56 3.79 -8.81
N ILE A 95 -1.40 3.12 -9.61
CA ILE A 95 -0.99 1.93 -10.39
C ILE A 95 0.10 2.30 -11.40
N GLN A 96 -0.04 3.45 -12.07
CA GLN A 96 0.96 3.95 -13.02
C GLN A 96 2.30 4.27 -12.34
N ASP A 97 2.29 4.77 -11.11
CA ASP A 97 3.52 4.94 -10.33
C ASP A 97 4.18 3.60 -9.99
N VAL A 98 3.39 2.61 -9.57
CA VAL A 98 3.92 1.27 -9.26
C VAL A 98 4.54 0.66 -10.52
N GLN A 99 3.82 0.68 -11.66
CA GLN A 99 4.33 0.17 -12.93
C GLN A 99 5.61 0.89 -13.38
N ARG A 100 5.73 2.20 -13.17
CA ARG A 100 6.97 2.95 -13.47
C ARG A 100 8.16 2.49 -12.64
N LEU A 101 7.92 1.99 -11.43
CA LEU A 101 8.98 1.55 -10.50
C LEU A 101 9.32 0.06 -10.65
N THR A 102 8.33 -0.78 -10.98
CA THR A 102 8.47 -2.25 -10.95
C THR A 102 8.33 -2.90 -12.33
N GLY A 103 7.95 -2.14 -13.37
CA GLY A 103 7.69 -2.68 -14.69
C GLY A 103 6.51 -3.67 -14.68
N ASP A 104 6.67 -4.78 -15.39
CA ASP A 104 5.62 -5.80 -15.55
C ASP A 104 5.30 -6.56 -14.25
N GLU A 105 6.20 -6.52 -13.25
CA GLU A 105 5.94 -7.08 -11.92
C GLU A 105 4.74 -6.42 -11.23
N VAL A 106 4.26 -5.28 -11.74
CA VAL A 106 3.02 -4.64 -11.27
C VAL A 106 1.87 -5.65 -11.19
N PHE A 107 1.74 -6.59 -12.12
CA PHE A 107 0.63 -7.55 -12.11
C PHE A 107 0.69 -8.55 -10.94
N ASP A 108 1.87 -8.80 -10.38
CA ASP A 108 2.07 -9.72 -9.26
C ASP A 108 1.87 -9.04 -7.89
N LEU A 109 1.84 -7.71 -7.86
CA LEU A 109 1.68 -6.90 -6.64
C LEU A 109 0.22 -6.63 -6.26
N PHE A 110 -0.73 -7.05 -7.10
CA PHE A 110 -2.16 -6.88 -6.89
C PHE A 110 -2.89 -8.23 -6.99
N ASP A 111 -4.08 -8.29 -6.41
CA ASP A 111 -4.94 -9.47 -6.53
C ASP A 111 -5.38 -9.68 -7.99
N ARG A 112 -5.39 -10.94 -8.43
CA ARG A 112 -5.74 -11.33 -9.81
C ARG A 112 -7.07 -10.80 -10.30
N GLN A 113 -8.02 -10.58 -9.38
CA GLN A 113 -9.34 -10.03 -9.72
C GLN A 113 -9.26 -8.61 -10.30
N HIS A 114 -8.20 -7.85 -9.98
CA HIS A 114 -8.02 -6.46 -10.43
C HIS A 114 -7.17 -6.32 -11.70
N VAL A 115 -6.79 -7.42 -12.37
CA VAL A 115 -5.96 -7.37 -13.59
C VAL A 115 -6.60 -6.52 -14.69
N ALA A 116 -7.93 -6.56 -14.83
CA ALA A 116 -8.65 -5.73 -15.79
C ALA A 116 -8.49 -4.23 -15.50
N ASP A 117 -8.66 -3.84 -14.22
CA ASP A 117 -8.49 -2.46 -13.77
C ASP A 117 -7.05 -1.98 -13.96
N ILE A 118 -6.06 -2.83 -13.66
CA ILE A 118 -4.64 -2.52 -13.86
C ILE A 118 -4.35 -2.28 -15.35
N ARG A 119 -4.81 -3.16 -16.24
CA ARG A 119 -4.63 -2.97 -17.69
C ARG A 119 -5.27 -1.68 -18.17
N LYS A 120 -6.46 -1.36 -17.68
CA LYS A 120 -7.16 -0.11 -18.02
C LYS A 120 -6.38 1.12 -17.53
N ALA A 121 -5.85 1.09 -16.31
CA ALA A 121 -5.00 2.15 -15.75
C ALA A 121 -3.77 2.43 -16.62
N LEU A 122 -3.14 1.37 -17.14
CA LEU A 122 -1.93 1.48 -17.96
C LEU A 122 -2.23 1.92 -19.39
N ALA A 123 -3.38 1.55 -19.94
CA ALA A 123 -3.83 2.01 -21.26
C ALA A 123 -4.22 3.50 -21.27
N ALA A 124 -4.75 4.04 -20.17
CA ALA A 124 -5.16 5.44 -20.05
C ALA A 124 -4.00 6.46 -20.05
N LYS A 125 -2.75 5.98 -20.06
CA LYS A 125 -1.52 6.80 -20.08
C LYS A 125 -0.89 6.89 -21.48
N ALA A 126 -1.34 6.06 -22.42
CA ALA A 126 -0.90 6.05 -23.82
C ALA A 126 -1.67 7.08 -24.64
#